data_AF-A0A3E1EXA3-F1
#
_entry.id   AF-A0A3E1EXA3-F1
#
_cell.length_a   1.000
_cell.length_b   1.000
_cell.length_c   1.000
_cell.angle_alpha   90.00
_cell.angle_beta   90.00
_cell.angle_gamma   90.00
#
_symmetry.space_group_name_H-M   'P 1'
#
loop_
_entity.id
_entity.type
_entity.pdbx_description
1 polymer ?
#
loop_
_entity_poly.entity_id
_entity_poly.type
_entity_poly.pdbx_seq_one_letter_code
_entity_poly.pdbx_strand_id
1 'polypeptide(L)'
;MDNEKKLNILGLIIKVVIAVPALIFGFIVMTSGVNADSDDTVKQNFMESFAFNGVMNISYYAIILAVILVLLFFVILLVTRPLQAVKSILGIIVAALLFFVLYSMGTTDTVESLNVQGDITASEATMNFTHAGIYTAIIGLGICSVLAMFMGLIVKLFRN
;
A
#
# COMPACT_ATOMS: atom_id res chain seq x y z
N MET A 1 -15.59 8.27 -27.70
CA MET A 1 -16.71 7.48 -27.12
C MET A 1 -16.44 5.98 -27.05
N ASP A 2 -16.32 5.21 -28.14
CA ASP A 2 -16.13 3.74 -28.03
C ASP A 2 -14.77 3.31 -27.46
N ASN A 3 -13.68 3.97 -27.86
CA ASN A 3 -12.34 3.68 -27.33
C ASN A 3 -12.21 4.05 -25.84
N GLU A 4 -12.84 5.14 -25.38
CA GLU A 4 -12.84 5.54 -23.97
C GLU A 4 -13.63 4.56 -23.09
N LYS A 5 -14.76 4.06 -23.58
CA LYS A 5 -15.51 2.99 -22.90
C LYS A 5 -14.68 1.71 -22.79
N LYS A 6 -14.00 1.30 -23.86
CA LYS A 6 -13.10 0.14 -23.85
C LYS A 6 -11.94 0.30 -22.87
N LEU A 7 -11.31 1.48 -22.84
CA LEU A 7 -10.24 1.81 -21.88
C LEU A 7 -10.72 1.80 -20.43
N ASN A 8 -11.92 2.35 -20.15
CA ASN A 8 -12.50 2.31 -18.81
C ASN A 8 -12.87 0.89 -18.37
N ILE A 9 -13.42 0.08 -19.26
CA ILE A 9 -13.73 -1.33 -18.98
C ILE A 9 -12.44 -2.13 -18.75
N LEU A 10 -11.40 -1.93 -19.57
CA LEU A 10 -10.11 -2.57 -19.38
C LEU A 10 -9.50 -2.19 -18.03
N GLY A 11 -9.51 -0.90 -17.68
CA GLY A 11 -9.04 -0.41 -16.39
C GLY A 11 -9.83 -0.97 -15.21
N LEU A 12 -11.14 -1.16 -15.36
CA LEU A 12 -11.98 -1.83 -14.37
C LEU A 12 -11.59 -3.30 -14.22
N ILE A 13 -11.43 -4.03 -15.33
CA ILE A 13 -11.08 -5.45 -15.33
C ILE A 13 -9.74 -5.66 -14.63
N ILE A 14 -8.71 -4.87 -14.96
CA ILE A 14 -7.40 -4.97 -14.31
C ILE A 14 -7.52 -4.75 -12.80
N LYS A 15 -8.28 -3.73 -12.38
CA LYS A 15 -8.52 -3.46 -10.96
C LYS A 15 -9.23 -4.62 -10.27
N VAL A 16 -10.26 -5.19 -10.90
CA VAL A 16 -11.04 -6.30 -10.36
C VAL A 16 -10.19 -7.57 -10.26
N VAL A 17 -9.39 -7.88 -11.28
CA VAL A 17 -8.52 -9.06 -11.31
C VAL A 17 -7.46 -9.03 -10.21
N ILE A 18 -7.00 -7.85 -9.80
CA ILE A 18 -6.02 -7.72 -8.71
C ILE A 18 -6.73 -7.61 -7.34
N ALA A 19 -7.72 -6.73 -7.23
CA ALA A 19 -8.35 -6.41 -5.95
C ALA A 19 -9.24 -7.54 -5.44
N VAL A 20 -10.00 -8.22 -6.30
CA VAL A 20 -10.95 -9.25 -5.84
C VAL A 20 -10.23 -10.47 -5.25
N PRO A 21 -9.20 -11.06 -5.91
CA PRO A 21 -8.44 -12.14 -5.29
C PRO A 21 -7.74 -11.70 -4.00
N ALA A 22 -7.16 -10.49 -3.97
CA ALA A 22 -6.53 -9.94 -2.76
C ALA A 22 -7.51 -9.89 -1.58
N LEU A 23 -8.74 -9.41 -1.84
CA LEU A 23 -9.79 -9.32 -0.83
C LEU A 23 -10.29 -10.69 -0.39
N ILE A 24 -10.48 -11.63 -1.31
CA ILE A 24 -10.94 -12.99 -0.97
C ILE A 24 -9.89 -13.71 -0.11
N PHE A 25 -8.64 -13.75 -0.57
CA PHE A 25 -7.57 -14.39 0.19
C PHE A 25 -7.31 -13.68 1.52
N GLY A 26 -7.34 -12.34 1.53
CA GLY A 26 -7.23 -11.55 2.76
C GLY A 26 -8.35 -11.88 3.75
N PHE A 27 -9.59 -12.00 3.28
CA PHE A 27 -10.72 -12.37 4.13
C PHE A 27 -10.58 -13.77 4.71
N ILE A 28 -10.11 -14.76 3.92
CA ILE A 28 -9.86 -16.12 4.41
C ILE A 28 -8.76 -16.13 5.48
N VAL A 29 -7.68 -15.35 5.28
CA VAL A 29 -6.59 -15.21 6.25
C VAL A 29 -7.09 -14.55 7.55
N MET A 30 -7.90 -13.50 7.45
CA MET A 30 -8.47 -12.81 8.62
C MET A 30 -9.49 -13.65 9.39
N THR A 31 -10.19 -14.55 8.72
CA THR A 31 -11.24 -15.40 9.33
C THR A 31 -10.75 -16.78 9.75
N SER A 32 -9.46 -17.07 9.59
CA SER A 32 -8.86 -18.38 9.93
C SER A 32 -8.88 -18.69 11.43
N GLY A 33 -8.99 -17.66 12.28
CA GLY A 33 -8.95 -17.80 13.75
C GLY A 33 -7.54 -18.05 14.31
N VAL A 34 -6.51 -18.09 13.47
CA VAL A 34 -5.11 -18.25 13.90
C VAL A 34 -4.55 -16.90 14.35
N ASN A 35 -3.96 -16.86 15.55
CA ASN A 35 -3.44 -15.65 16.17
C ASN A 35 -2.06 -15.89 16.83
N ALA A 36 -1.49 -14.84 17.42
CA ALA A 36 -0.18 -14.89 18.07
C ALA A 36 -0.12 -15.89 19.25
N ASP A 37 -1.26 -16.23 19.85
CA ASP A 37 -1.38 -17.16 20.98
C ASP A 37 -1.66 -18.60 20.56
N SER A 38 -1.83 -18.86 19.26
CA SER A 38 -2.09 -20.20 18.73
C SER A 38 -0.86 -21.10 18.85
N ASP A 39 -1.08 -22.42 18.92
CA ASP A 39 0.01 -23.40 18.95
C ASP A 39 0.92 -23.27 17.72
N ASP A 40 2.22 -23.50 17.89
CA ASP A 40 3.22 -23.32 16.84
C ASP A 40 2.94 -24.22 15.62
N THR A 41 2.41 -25.42 15.84
CA THR A 41 2.01 -26.34 14.77
C THR A 41 0.86 -25.76 13.93
N VAL A 42 -0.09 -25.08 14.57
CA VAL A 42 -1.24 -24.45 13.90
C VAL A 42 -0.77 -23.24 13.09
N LYS A 43 0.15 -22.45 13.64
CA LYS A 43 0.77 -21.30 12.95
C LYS A 43 1.52 -21.73 11.69
N GLN A 44 2.35 -22.77 11.76
CA GLN A 44 3.11 -23.24 10.61
C GLN A 44 2.19 -23.77 9.50
N ASN A 45 1.21 -24.62 9.85
CA ASN A 45 0.23 -25.11 8.88
C ASN A 45 -0.57 -23.98 8.23
N PHE A 46 -0.86 -22.91 8.98
CA PHE A 46 -1.52 -21.73 8.46
C PHE A 46 -0.62 -20.94 7.49
N MET A 47 0.66 -20.75 7.83
CA MET A 47 1.62 -20.07 6.95
C MET A 47 1.88 -20.84 5.65
N GLU A 48 1.82 -22.17 5.68
CA GLU A 48 1.91 -23.03 4.50
C GLU A 48 0.60 -23.14 3.71
N SER A 49 -0.50 -22.60 4.25
CA SER A 49 -1.80 -22.70 3.59
C SER A 49 -1.84 -21.96 2.26
N PHE A 50 -2.65 -22.47 1.33
CA PHE A 50 -2.88 -21.84 0.03
C PHE A 50 -3.37 -20.39 0.15
N ALA A 51 -4.21 -20.10 1.16
CA ALA A 51 -4.74 -18.76 1.37
C ALA A 51 -3.67 -17.77 1.84
N PHE A 52 -2.83 -18.17 2.81
CA PHE A 52 -1.74 -17.33 3.30
C PHE A 52 -0.70 -17.07 2.19
N ASN A 53 -0.30 -18.12 1.47
CA ASN A 53 0.60 -17.99 0.33
C ASN A 53 0.02 -17.09 -0.77
N GLY A 54 -1.29 -17.22 -1.04
CA GLY A 54 -2.02 -16.36 -1.97
C GLY A 54 -1.96 -14.88 -1.62
N VAL A 55 -2.25 -14.52 -0.35
CA VAL A 55 -2.15 -13.12 0.12
C VAL A 55 -0.72 -12.60 -0.01
N MET A 56 0.27 -13.38 0.42
CA MET A 56 1.68 -12.97 0.38
C MET A 56 2.13 -12.69 -1.06
N ASN A 57 1.87 -13.62 -1.99
CA ASN A 57 2.27 -13.46 -3.38
C ASN A 57 1.59 -12.27 -4.06
N ILE A 58 0.28 -12.09 -3.85
CA ILE A 58 -0.45 -10.95 -4.41
C ILE A 58 0.12 -9.63 -3.86
N SER A 59 0.44 -9.58 -2.57
CA SER A 59 1.06 -8.41 -1.94
C SER A 59 2.43 -8.10 -2.56
N TYR A 60 3.28 -9.11 -2.74
CA TYR A 60 4.58 -8.95 -3.41
C TYR A 60 4.43 -8.42 -4.84
N TYR A 61 3.55 -9.01 -5.65
CA TYR A 61 3.33 -8.55 -7.02
C TYR A 61 2.76 -7.13 -7.05
N ALA A 62 1.83 -6.80 -6.15
CA ALA A 62 1.25 -5.47 -6.07
C ALA A 62 2.29 -4.40 -5.72
N ILE A 63 3.20 -4.68 -4.79
CA ILE A 63 4.31 -3.78 -4.42
C ILE A 63 5.23 -3.55 -5.62
N ILE A 64 5.68 -4.62 -6.28
CA ILE A 64 6.58 -4.51 -7.45
C ILE A 64 5.91 -3.70 -8.56
N LEU A 65 4.65 -4.03 -8.89
CA LEU A 65 3.91 -3.36 -9.95
C LEU A 65 3.64 -1.89 -9.60
N ALA A 66 3.35 -1.57 -8.34
CA ALA A 66 3.18 -0.20 -7.88
C ALA A 66 4.47 0.62 -8.06
N VAL A 67 5.62 0.07 -7.66
CA VAL A 67 6.93 0.74 -7.85
C VAL A 67 7.19 1.01 -9.34
N ILE A 68 6.99 0.01 -10.20
CA ILE A 68 7.18 0.17 -11.66
C ILE A 68 6.26 1.26 -12.22
N LEU A 69 4.97 1.25 -11.86
CA LEU A 69 4.01 2.24 -12.34
C LEU A 69 4.35 3.66 -11.87
N VAL A 70 4.76 3.81 -10.61
CA VAL A 70 5.19 5.11 -10.07
C VAL A 70 6.40 5.64 -10.85
N LEU A 71 7.42 4.81 -11.06
CA LEU A 71 8.61 5.21 -11.82
C LEU A 71 8.27 5.57 -13.27
N LEU A 72 7.48 4.76 -13.96
CA LEU A 72 7.02 5.04 -15.32
C LEU A 72 6.22 6.34 -15.39
N PHE A 73 5.32 6.58 -14.43
CA PHE A 73 4.54 7.80 -14.34
C PHE A 73 5.46 9.03 -14.24
N PHE A 74 6.47 8.99 -13.36
CA PHE A 74 7.41 10.10 -13.21
C PHE A 74 8.25 10.34 -14.47
N VAL A 75 8.77 9.27 -15.10
CA VAL A 75 9.57 9.39 -16.33
C VAL A 75 8.74 10.01 -17.45
N ILE A 76 7.52 9.51 -17.67
CA ILE A 76 6.62 10.03 -18.70
C ILE A 76 6.26 11.49 -18.41
N LEU A 77 5.95 11.82 -17.16
CA LEU A 77 5.58 13.19 -16.76
C LEU A 77 6.75 14.16 -16.93
N LEU A 78 7.97 13.74 -16.62
CA LEU A 78 9.19 14.53 -16.79
C LEU A 78 9.45 14.84 -18.27
N VAL A 79 9.30 13.86 -19.15
CA VAL A 79 9.51 14.02 -20.60
C VAL A 79 8.41 14.87 -21.23
N THR A 80 7.15 14.64 -20.86
CA THR A 80 6.00 15.31 -21.51
C THR A 80 5.70 16.68 -20.94
N ARG A 81 5.84 16.89 -19.62
CA ARG A 81 5.42 18.11 -18.91
C ARG A 81 6.33 18.40 -17.70
N PRO A 82 7.60 18.79 -17.91
CA PRO A 82 8.60 18.93 -16.84
C PRO A 82 8.19 19.90 -15.72
N LEU A 83 7.54 21.02 -16.06
CA LEU A 83 7.05 21.98 -15.06
C LEU A 83 5.97 21.39 -14.14
N GLN A 84 5.18 20.44 -14.64
CA GLN A 84 4.18 19.73 -13.83
C GLN A 84 4.83 18.61 -13.03
N ALA A 85 5.86 17.96 -13.58
CA ALA A 85 6.66 16.98 -12.84
C ALA A 85 7.26 17.60 -11.57
N VAL A 86 7.77 18.83 -11.63
CA VAL A 86 8.28 19.54 -10.44
C VAL A 86 7.20 19.70 -9.36
N LYS A 87 5.95 19.98 -9.73
CA LYS A 87 4.84 20.06 -8.76
C LYS A 87 4.51 18.69 -8.15
N SER A 88 4.62 17.61 -8.92
CA SER A 88 4.41 16.26 -8.40
C SER A 88 5.50 15.82 -7.42
N ILE A 89 6.74 16.30 -7.59
CA ILE A 89 7.84 16.07 -6.65
C ILE A 89 7.55 16.69 -5.27
N LEU A 90 6.84 17.83 -5.23
CA LEU A 90 6.45 18.45 -3.96
C LEU A 90 5.63 17.48 -3.08
N GLY A 91 4.73 16.70 -3.68
CA GLY A 91 3.94 15.69 -2.96
C GLY A 91 4.82 14.59 -2.36
N ILE A 92 5.83 14.13 -3.11
CA ILE A 92 6.83 13.17 -2.60
C ILE A 92 7.61 13.78 -1.44
N ILE A 93 8.06 15.03 -1.55
CA ILE A 93 8.82 15.68 -0.49
C ILE A 93 8.00 15.76 0.80
N VAL A 94 6.73 16.15 0.71
CA VAL A 94 5.84 16.22 1.88
C VAL A 94 5.64 14.83 2.49
N ALA A 95 5.43 13.79 1.67
CA ALA A 95 5.32 12.42 2.15
C ALA A 95 6.62 11.92 2.80
N ALA A 96 7.78 12.29 2.24
CA ALA A 96 9.08 11.96 2.81
C ALA A 96 9.32 12.65 4.16
N LEU A 97 8.93 13.93 4.30
CA LEU A 97 9.00 14.64 5.58
C LEU A 97 8.11 13.96 6.64
N LEU A 98 6.88 13.62 6.28
CA LEU A 98 5.99 12.86 7.18
C LEU A 98 6.60 11.52 7.57
N PHE A 99 7.15 10.79 6.60
CA PHE A 99 7.83 9.53 6.84
C PHE A 99 8.99 9.69 7.84
N PHE A 100 9.85 10.69 7.66
CA PHE A 100 10.98 10.92 8.56
C PHE A 100 10.54 11.30 9.98
N VAL A 101 9.45 12.07 10.12
CA VAL A 101 8.86 12.38 11.43
C VAL A 101 8.34 11.10 12.10
N LEU A 102 7.63 10.25 11.38
CA LEU A 102 7.13 8.99 11.92
C LEU A 102 8.27 8.00 12.21
N TYR A 103 9.29 7.98 11.38
CA TYR A 103 10.47 7.14 11.57
C TYR A 103 11.27 7.56 12.80
N SER A 104 11.39 8.87 13.06
CA SER A 104 12.07 9.38 14.25
C SER A 104 11.27 9.19 15.53
N MET A 105 9.94 9.12 15.45
CA MET A 105 9.10 8.71 16.58
C MET A 105 9.31 7.24 16.96
N GLY A 106 9.67 6.39 15.98
CA GLY A 106 9.88 4.96 16.18
C GLY A 106 8.58 4.19 16.45
N THR A 107 8.68 2.88 16.59
CA THR A 107 7.60 2.03 17.07
C THR A 107 7.88 1.53 18.49
N THR A 108 6.82 1.21 19.22
CA THR A 108 6.89 0.46 20.48
C THR A 108 6.90 -1.05 20.25
N ASP A 109 6.75 -1.51 19.00
CA ASP A 109 6.75 -2.93 18.64
C ASP A 109 8.15 -3.54 18.84
N THR A 110 8.19 -4.76 19.38
CA THR A 110 9.41 -5.55 19.57
C THR A 110 9.34 -6.87 18.79
N VAL A 111 10.50 -7.51 18.57
CA VAL A 111 10.55 -8.86 17.95
C VAL A 111 9.70 -9.86 18.73
N GLU A 112 9.68 -9.72 20.06
CA GLU A 112 8.89 -10.55 20.97
C GLU A 112 7.39 -10.25 20.85
N SER A 113 6.98 -8.98 20.78
CA SER A 113 5.56 -8.62 20.59
C SER A 113 5.03 -8.99 19.21
N LEU A 114 5.92 -9.09 18.20
CA LEU A 114 5.59 -9.47 16.83
C LEU A 114 5.66 -10.99 16.60
N ASN A 115 6.09 -11.77 17.61
CA ASN A 115 6.21 -13.23 17.55
C ASN A 115 6.90 -13.73 16.26
N VAL A 116 8.01 -13.09 15.89
CA VAL A 116 8.74 -13.42 14.66
C VAL A 116 9.44 -14.78 14.85
N GLN A 117 8.94 -15.82 14.19
CA GLN A 117 9.54 -17.16 14.26
C GLN A 117 10.82 -17.27 13.40
N GLY A 118 11.85 -17.92 13.94
CA GLY A 118 13.09 -18.28 13.24
C GLY A 118 14.27 -17.34 13.50
N ASP A 119 15.36 -17.52 12.75
CA ASP A 119 16.59 -16.70 12.82
C ASP A 119 16.42 -15.30 12.19
N ILE A 120 15.17 -14.91 11.90
CA ILE A 120 14.82 -13.62 11.30
C ILE A 120 14.74 -12.58 12.41
N THR A 121 15.90 -12.07 12.83
CA THR A 121 15.96 -10.87 13.65
C THR A 121 15.71 -9.65 12.76
N ALA A 122 14.48 -9.14 12.73
CA ALA A 122 14.25 -7.82 12.16
C ALA A 122 14.96 -6.79 13.04
N SER A 123 15.91 -6.04 12.47
CA SER A 123 16.58 -4.98 13.23
C SER A 123 15.55 -3.93 13.67
N GLU A 124 15.80 -3.26 14.79
CA GLU A 124 14.93 -2.17 15.27
C GLU A 124 14.72 -1.09 14.22
N ALA A 125 15.77 -0.79 13.44
CA ALA A 125 15.70 0.11 12.30
C ALA A 125 14.71 -0.38 11.22
N THR A 126 14.67 -1.68 10.93
CA THR A 126 13.74 -2.28 9.97
C THR A 126 12.30 -2.20 10.46
N MET A 127 12.05 -2.41 11.76
CA MET A 127 10.72 -2.29 12.35
C MET A 127 10.23 -0.83 12.32
N ASN A 128 11.06 0.11 12.78
CA ASN A 128 10.77 1.54 12.73
C ASN A 128 10.51 2.02 11.29
N PHE A 129 11.30 1.55 10.33
CA PHE A 129 11.14 1.89 8.91
C PHE A 129 9.79 1.38 8.36
N THR A 130 9.47 0.12 8.62
CA THR A 130 8.23 -0.49 8.16
C THR A 130 7.02 0.18 8.79
N HIS A 131 7.05 0.42 10.10
CA HIS A 131 5.98 1.11 10.83
C HIS A 131 5.73 2.51 10.27
N ALA A 132 6.77 3.33 10.15
CA ALA A 132 6.68 4.67 9.57
C ALA A 132 6.16 4.64 8.13
N GLY A 133 6.59 3.67 7.33
CA GLY A 133 6.12 3.47 5.95
C GLY A 133 4.63 3.18 5.86
N ILE A 134 4.13 2.26 6.69
CA ILE A 134 2.71 1.90 6.75
C ILE A 134 1.87 3.11 7.16
N TYR A 135 2.23 3.82 8.23
CA TYR A 135 1.48 5.00 8.66
C TYR A 135 1.52 6.14 7.65
N THR A 136 2.67 6.38 7.00
CA THR A 136 2.77 7.36 5.91
C THR A 136 1.81 7.00 4.77
N ALA A 137 1.75 5.73 4.39
CA ALA A 137 0.83 5.26 3.34
C ALA A 137 -0.64 5.42 3.76
N ILE A 138 -1.01 5.03 4.98
CA ILE A 138 -2.39 5.15 5.49
C ILE A 138 -2.82 6.63 5.55
N ILE A 139 -1.98 7.50 6.11
CA ILE A 139 -2.26 8.94 6.19
C ILE A 139 -2.37 9.54 4.79
N GLY A 140 -1.43 9.21 3.90
CA GLY A 140 -1.46 9.66 2.51
C GLY A 140 -2.73 9.23 1.77
N LEU A 141 -3.13 7.96 1.92
CA LEU A 141 -4.37 7.43 1.36
C LEU A 141 -5.61 8.11 1.96
N GLY A 142 -5.62 8.33 3.27
CA GLY A 142 -6.69 9.04 3.97
C GLY A 142 -6.88 10.46 3.45
N ILE A 143 -5.81 11.25 3.41
CA ILE A 143 -5.81 12.62 2.90
C ILE A 143 -6.25 12.65 1.42
N CYS A 144 -5.67 11.78 0.58
CA CYS A 144 -6.05 11.70 -0.83
C CYS A 144 -7.53 11.37 -1.02
N SER A 145 -8.07 10.45 -0.21
CA SER A 145 -9.48 10.04 -0.27
C SER A 145 -10.40 11.18 0.11
N VAL A 146 -10.10 11.89 1.20
CA VAL A 146 -10.85 13.08 1.64
C VAL A 146 -10.81 14.16 0.56
N LEU A 147 -9.61 14.49 0.06
CA LEU A 147 -9.46 15.50 -1.00
C LEU A 147 -10.23 15.10 -2.26
N ALA A 148 -10.19 13.83 -2.67
CA ALA A 148 -10.92 13.34 -3.84
C ALA A 148 -12.45 13.45 -3.66
N MET A 149 -12.98 13.12 -2.48
CA MET A 149 -14.41 13.26 -2.18
C MET A 149 -14.88 14.72 -2.24
N PHE A 150 -14.08 15.65 -1.70
CA PHE A 150 -14.43 17.07 -1.69
C PHE A 150 -14.00 17.83 -2.94
N MET A 151 -13.21 17.25 -3.85
CA MET A 151 -12.72 17.93 -5.05
C MET A 151 -13.87 18.45 -5.93
N GLY A 152 -14.97 17.71 -6.06
CA GLY A 152 -16.15 18.17 -6.80
C GLY A 152 -16.83 19.40 -6.19
N LEU A 153 -16.78 19.53 -4.86
CA LEU A 153 -17.33 20.67 -4.11
C LEU A 153 -16.37 21.87 -4.16
N ILE A 154 -15.08 21.62 -3.96
CA ILE A 154 -14.01 22.63 -4.04
C ILE A 154 -13.96 23.26 -5.43
N VAL A 155 -13.97 22.43 -6.50
CA VAL A 155 -13.95 22.93 -7.88
C VAL A 155 -15.21 23.75 -8.20
N LYS A 156 -16.38 23.40 -7.65
CA LYS A 156 -17.59 24.21 -7.81
C LYS A 156 -17.53 25.55 -7.06
N LEU A 157 -16.89 25.57 -5.89
CA LEU A 157 -16.76 26.78 -5.06
C LEU A 157 -15.81 27.81 -5.69
N PHE A 158 -14.73 27.37 -6.35
CA PHE A 158 -13.75 28.25 -7.00
C PHE A 158 -14.07 28.61 -8.46
N ARG A 159 -15.11 28.01 -9.04
CA ARG A 159 -15.53 28.27 -10.43
C ARG A 159 -16.79 29.12 -10.53
N ASN A 160 -17.36 29.52 -9.39
CA ASN A 160 -18.33 30.60 -9.23
C ASN A 160 -17.64 31.84 -8.66
#